data_AF-A0A172QXA8-F1
#
_entry.id   AF-A0A172QXA8-F1
#
_cell.length_a   1.000
_cell.length_b   1.000
_cell.length_c   1.000
_cell.angle_alpha   90.00
_cell.angle_beta   90.00
_cell.angle_gamma   90.00
#
_symmetry.space_group_name_H-M   'P 1'
#
loop_
_entity.id
_entity.type
_entity.pdbx_description
1 polymer ?
#
loop_
_entity_poly.entity_id
_entity_poly.type
_entity_poly.pdbx_seq_one_letter_code
_entity_poly.pdbx_strand_id
1 'polypeptide(L)'
;MVVPKQTLAGGTWVALIVGAILLIVLLVFIMQNQTNVELNLFAWSFQFPAGIGFLLAAITGALIMALVGGVRMFEYRRQLRKIRKAL
;
A
#
# COMPACT_ATOMS: atom_id res chain seq x y z
N MET A 1 6.37 -15.30 -33.54
CA MET A 1 6.64 -14.20 -32.58
C MET A 1 6.27 -14.71 -31.18
N VAL A 2 7.26 -14.97 -30.32
CA VAL A 2 6.99 -15.41 -28.95
C VAL A 2 6.68 -14.16 -28.14
N VAL A 3 5.41 -13.95 -27.80
CA VAL A 3 5.02 -12.84 -26.91
C VAL A 3 5.64 -13.15 -25.55
N PRO A 4 6.59 -12.34 -25.04
CA PRO A 4 7.21 -12.60 -23.75
C PRO A 4 6.12 -12.64 -22.69
N LYS A 5 6.01 -13.78 -22.02
CA LYS A 5 5.08 -14.00 -20.93
C LYS A 5 5.47 -13.02 -19.83
N GLN A 6 4.72 -11.93 -19.68
CA GLN A 6 4.96 -10.95 -18.63
C GLN A 6 4.88 -11.70 -17.30
N THR A 7 6.03 -12.00 -16.71
CA THR A 7 6.08 -12.79 -15.49
C THR A 7 5.56 -11.91 -14.38
N LEU A 8 4.60 -12.42 -13.60
CA LEU A 8 4.03 -11.71 -12.45
C LEU A 8 5.12 -11.18 -11.49
N ALA A 9 6.28 -11.85 -11.47
CA ALA A 9 7.47 -11.44 -10.73
C ALA A 9 7.98 -10.03 -11.11
N GLY A 10 7.92 -9.65 -12.39
CA GLY A 10 8.33 -8.32 -12.86
C GLY A 10 7.42 -7.21 -12.36
N GLY A 11 6.10 -7.44 -12.36
CA GLY A 11 5.11 -6.49 -11.84
C GLY A 11 5.24 -6.27 -10.33
N THR A 12 5.48 -7.35 -9.57
CA THR A 12 5.69 -7.27 -8.12
C THR A 12 6.95 -6.48 -7.75
N TRP A 13 8.05 -6.66 -8.48
CA TRP A 13 9.30 -5.93 -8.22
C TRP A 13 9.14 -4.42 -8.41
N VAL A 14 8.45 -3.99 -9.47
CA VAL A 14 8.18 -2.56 -9.70
C VAL A 14 7.28 -1.99 -8.60
N ALA A 15 6.24 -2.73 -8.18
CA ALA A 15 5.37 -2.30 -7.09
C ALA A 15 6.12 -2.16 -5.75
N LEU A 16 7.05 -3.06 -5.45
CA LEU A 16 7.90 -2.98 -4.25
C LEU A 16 8.82 -1.76 -4.28
N ILE A 17 9.44 -1.46 -5.43
CA ILE A 17 10.30 -0.27 -5.59
C ILE A 17 9.49 1.01 -5.39
N VAL A 18 8.34 1.13 -6.06
CA VAL A 18 7.46 2.31 -5.94
C VAL A 18 6.96 2.46 -4.50
N GLY A 19 6.55 1.36 -3.86
CA GLY A 19 6.12 1.35 -2.47
C GLY A 19 7.23 1.77 -1.50
N ALA A 20 8.47 1.32 -1.71
CA ALA A 20 9.62 1.70 -0.90
C ALA A 20 9.94 3.20 -1.05
N ILE A 21 9.90 3.75 -2.27
CA ILE A 21 10.11 5.18 -2.51
C ILE A 21 9.04 6.01 -1.78
N LEU A 22 7.77 5.63 -1.91
CA LEU A 22 6.67 6.29 -1.19
C LEU A 22 6.86 6.23 0.33
N LEU A 23 7.26 5.09 0.87
CA LEU A 23 7.53 4.91 2.30
C LEU A 23 8.65 5.86 2.75
N ILE A 24 9.75 5.95 1.99
CA ILE A 24 10.87 6.84 2.30
C ILE A 24 10.41 8.30 2.32
N VAL A 25 9.69 8.76 1.29
CA VAL A 25 9.16 10.13 1.23
C VAL A 25 8.29 10.43 2.45
N LEU A 26 7.45 9.47 2.84
CA LEU A 26 6.57 9.63 3.98
C LEU A 26 7.32 9.67 5.31
N LEU A 27 8.36 8.83 5.48
CA LEU A 27 9.24 8.87 6.66
C LEU A 27 9.96 10.21 6.77
N VAL A 28 10.47 10.75 5.65
CA VAL A 28 11.08 12.09 5.61
C VAL A 28 10.05 13.15 6.02
N PHE A 29 8.84 13.09 5.46
CA PHE A 29 7.76 13.99 5.83
C PHE A 29 7.41 13.91 7.32
N ILE A 30 7.36 12.71 7.90
CA ILE A 30 7.16 12.49 9.34
C ILE A 30 8.27 13.12 10.18
N MET A 31 9.52 12.82 9.82
CA MET A 31 10.69 13.31 10.56
C MET A 31 10.82 14.83 10.48
N GLN A 32 10.45 15.44 9.36
CA GLN A 32 10.47 16.90 9.20
C GLN A 32 9.30 17.58 9.92
N ASN A 33 8.17 16.90 10.13
CA ASN A 33 6.95 17.46 10.71
C ASN A 33 6.65 16.83 12.08
N GLN A 34 7.62 16.88 13.00
CA GLN A 34 7.48 16.41 14.39
C GLN A 34 6.77 17.39 15.32
N THR A 35 6.00 18.33 14.77
CA THR A 35 5.24 19.28 15.58
C THR A 35 4.05 18.60 16.25
N ASN A 36 3.84 18.92 17.52
CA ASN A 36 2.62 18.51 18.23
C ASN A 36 1.46 19.33 17.67
N VAL A 37 0.45 18.65 17.13
CA VAL A 37 -0.76 19.28 16.63
C VAL A 37 -1.88 18.99 17.61
N GLU A 38 -2.65 20.02 17.94
CA GLU A 38 -3.82 19.87 18.78
C GLU A 38 -4.95 19.25 17.97
N LEU A 39 -5.31 18.01 18.29
CA LEU A 39 -6.47 17.32 17.73
C LEU A 39 -7.69 17.59 18.60
N ASN A 40 -8.70 18.19 17.99
CA ASN A 40 -9.99 18.40 18.61
C ASN A 40 -10.98 17.34 18.10
N LEU A 41 -11.43 16.46 18.99
CA LEU A 41 -12.46 15.46 18.75
C LEU A 41 -13.68 15.79 19.60
N PHE A 42 -14.71 16.36 18.96
CA PHE A 42 -15.92 16.84 19.62
C PHE A 42 -15.62 17.82 20.77
N ALA A 43 -15.63 17.35 22.03
CA ALA A 43 -15.34 18.15 23.22
C ALA A 43 -13.95 17.89 23.83
N TRP A 44 -13.16 16.98 23.27
CA TRP A 44 -11.83 16.64 23.76
C TRP A 44 -10.74 17.24 22.89
N SER A 45 -9.79 17.92 23.53
CA SER A 45 -8.52 18.34 22.93
C SER A 45 -7.40 17.41 23.37
N PHE A 46 -6.63 16.91 22.41
CA PHE A 46 -5.46 16.09 22.64
C PHE A 46 -4.28 16.66 21.87
N GLN A 47 -3.12 16.78 22.51
CA GLN A 47 -1.89 17.04 21.77
C GLN A 47 -1.39 15.72 21.18
N PHE A 48 -1.35 15.67 19.85
CA PHE A 48 -0.97 14.49 19.12
C PHE A 48 0.24 14.82 18.24
N PRO A 49 1.34 14.06 18.33
CA PRO A 49 2.46 14.24 17.41
C PRO A 49 1.96 13.99 15.98
N ALA A 50 2.10 14.97 15.09
CA ALA A 50 1.65 14.84 13.70
C ALA A 50 2.24 13.59 13.01
N GLY A 51 3.47 13.22 13.39
CA GLY A 51 4.13 12.00 12.94
C GLY A 51 3.34 10.70 13.14
N ILE A 52 2.58 10.55 14.23
CA ILE A 52 1.75 9.36 14.45
C ILE A 52 0.56 9.34 13.47
N GLY A 53 -0.02 10.51 13.18
CA GLY A 53 -1.09 10.64 12.19
C GLY A 53 -0.63 10.25 10.78
N PHE A 54 0.57 10.67 10.40
CA PHE A 54 1.18 10.28 9.13
C PHE A 54 1.55 8.79 9.06
N LEU A 55 2.02 8.19 10.15
CA LEU A 55 2.22 6.73 10.24
C LEU A 55 0.91 5.97 10.03
N LEU A 56 -0.16 6.40 10.67
CA LEU A 56 -1.48 5.79 10.50
C LEU A 56 -1.97 5.94 9.05
N ALA A 57 -1.81 7.11 8.43
CA ALA A 57 -2.13 7.32 7.02
C ALA A 57 -1.31 6.40 6.09
N ALA A 58 -0.02 6.19 6.40
CA ALA A 58 0.84 5.22 5.71
C ALA A 58 0.25 3.81 5.73
N ILE A 59 -0.08 3.35 6.94
CA ILE A 59 -0.56 2.00 7.20
C ILE A 59 -1.90 1.81 6.50
N THR A 60 -2.81 2.78 6.59
CA THR A 60 -4.10 2.73 5.89
C THR A 60 -3.91 2.64 4.37
N GLY A 61 -3.03 3.45 3.78
CA GLY A 61 -2.72 3.40 2.35
C GLY A 61 -2.13 2.05 1.93
N ALA A 62 -1.19 1.51 2.71
CA ALA A 62 -0.57 0.21 2.46
C ALA A 62 -1.57 -0.95 2.57
N LEU A 63 -2.48 -0.91 3.55
CA LEU A 63 -3.55 -1.89 3.71
C LEU A 63 -4.51 -1.86 2.52
N ILE A 64 -4.90 -0.68 2.03
CA ILE A 64 -5.74 -0.55 0.83
C ILE A 64 -5.02 -1.17 -0.38
N MET A 65 -3.74 -0.84 -0.58
CA MET A 65 -2.95 -1.39 -1.69
C MET A 65 -2.83 -2.92 -1.60
N ALA A 66 -2.60 -3.45 -0.41
CA ALA A 66 -2.52 -4.90 -0.16
C ALA A 66 -3.85 -5.61 -0.45
N LEU A 67 -4.99 -5.02 -0.07
CA LEU A 67 -6.31 -5.55 -0.37
C LEU A 67 -6.56 -5.57 -1.89
N VAL A 68 -6.30 -4.46 -2.58
CA VAL A 68 -6.49 -4.37 -4.04
C VAL A 68 -5.60 -5.37 -4.78
N GLY A 69 -4.32 -5.44 -4.41
CA GLY A 69 -3.37 -6.40 -5.00
C GLY A 69 -3.75 -7.85 -4.70
N GLY A 70 -4.17 -8.14 -3.47
CA GLY A 70 -4.63 -9.46 -3.03
C GLY A 70 -5.86 -9.93 -3.80
N VAL A 71 -6.85 -9.06 -4.00
CA VAL A 71 -8.06 -9.35 -4.79
C VAL A 71 -7.69 -9.68 -6.23
N ARG A 72 -6.88 -8.85 -6.89
CA ARG A 72 -6.42 -9.09 -8.27
C ARG A 72 -5.66 -10.41 -8.41
N MET A 73 -4.79 -10.73 -7.46
CA MET A 73 -4.05 -12.00 -7.44
C MET A 73 -4.99 -13.20 -7.23
N PHE A 74 -6.00 -13.07 -6.39
CA PHE A 74 -7.00 -14.12 -6.14
C PHE A 74 -7.88 -14.37 -7.38
N GLU A 75 -8.32 -13.32 -8.06
CA GLU A 75 -9.06 -13.40 -9.32
C GLU A 75 -8.24 -14.13 -10.39
N TYR A 76 -6.96 -13.79 -10.54
CA TYR A 76 -6.05 -14.45 -11.48
C TYR A 76 -5.95 -15.96 -11.21
N ARG A 77 -5.80 -16.34 -9.93
CA ARG A 77 -5.75 -17.75 -9.52
C ARG A 77 -7.07 -18.48 -9.79
N ARG A 78 -8.21 -17.80 -9.62
CA ARG A 78 -9.54 -18.38 -9.88
C ARG A 78 -9.75 -18.62 -11.38
N GLN A 79 -9.35 -17.68 -12.23
CA GLN A 79 -9.42 -17.83 -13.68
C GLN A 79 -8.53 -18.98 -14.18
N LEU A 80 -7.28 -19.06 -13.71
CA LEU A 80 -6.37 -20.15 -14.05
C LEU A 80 -6.91 -21.53 -13.64
N ARG A 81 -7.55 -21.64 -12.47
CA ARG A 81 -8.22 -22.88 -12.04
C ARG A 81 -9.39 -23.27 -12.92
N LYS A 82 -10.18 -22.31 -13.42
CA LYS A 82 -11.29 -22.59 -14.36
C LYS A 82 -10.77 -23.07 -15.71
N ILE A 83 -9.74 -22.41 -16.25
CA ILE A 83 -9.10 -22.80 -17.52
C ILE A 83 -8.55 -24.23 -17.43
N ARG A 84 -7.88 -24.58 -16.32
CA ARG A 84 -7.34 -25.92 -16.10
C ARG A 84 -8.40 -27.02 -15.93
N LYS A 85 -9.65 -26.68 -15.58
CA LYS A 85 -10.77 -27.64 -15.53
C LYS A 85 -11.47 -27.81 -16.89
N ALA A 86 -11.28 -26.87 -17.82
CA ALA A 86 -11.88 -26.89 -19.15
C ALA A 86 -10.95 -27.53 -20.22
N LEU A 87 -9.68 -27.71 -19.89
CA LEU A 87 -8.70 -28.56 -20.59
C LEU A 87 -8.76 -29.98 -20.04
#